data_AF-A0A7S0MYS3-F1
#
_entry.id   AF-A0A7S0MYS3-F1
#
_cell.length_a   1.000
_cell.length_b   1.000
_cell.length_c   1.000
_cell.angle_alpha   90.00
_cell.angle_beta   90.00
_cell.angle_gamma   90.00
#
_symmetry.space_group_name_H-M   'P 1'
#
loop_
_entity.id
_entity.type
_entity.pdbx_description
1 polymer ?
#
loop_
_entity_poly.entity_id
_entity_poly.type
_entity_poly.pdbx_seq_one_letter_code
_entity_poly.pdbx_strand_id
1 'polypeptide(L)'
;DHRDDLVVIFAGYRKEMGTLMQSNSGLASRFPTWLDFEDYTSVELMQIAQNMLGDAQMKLTPEAMELMLLAFENMSAAAREALLTGSEDPADRPSNGRAVRNLIEQIQRAQAVRL
;
A
#
# COMPACT_ATOMS: atom_id res chain seq x y z
N ASP A 1 -26.57 16.48 22.25
CA ASP A 1 -26.04 16.72 20.89
C ASP A 1 -24.53 16.62 21.05
N HIS A 2 -23.89 15.58 20.49
CA HIS A 2 -22.47 15.22 20.74
C HIS A 2 -21.65 15.30 19.46
N ARG A 3 -22.06 16.15 18.50
CA ARG A 3 -21.35 16.28 17.22
C ARG A 3 -19.90 16.74 17.37
N ASP A 4 -19.60 17.48 18.44
CA ASP A 4 -18.26 17.97 18.72
C ASP A 4 -17.38 16.96 19.47
N ASP A 5 -17.96 15.84 19.92
CA ASP A 5 -17.27 14.83 20.75
C ASP A 5 -16.83 13.58 19.94
N LEU A 6 -17.18 13.48 18.66
CA LEU A 6 -16.95 12.29 17.84
C LEU A 6 -16.48 12.63 16.42
N VAL A 7 -15.32 12.07 16.06
CA VAL A 7 -14.84 12.01 14.68
C VAL A 7 -15.00 10.58 14.16
N VAL A 8 -15.61 10.45 12.98
CA VAL A 8 -15.73 9.17 12.26
C VAL A 8 -14.93 9.25 10.98
N ILE A 9 -14.03 8.29 10.77
CA ILE A 9 -13.21 8.16 9.56
C ILE A 9 -13.57 6.86 8.87
N PHE A 10 -13.98 6.94 7.60
CA PHE A 10 -14.05 5.77 6.73
C PHE A 10 -12.76 5.65 5.93
N ALA A 11 -12.28 4.41 5.79
CA ALA A 11 -11.10 4.08 5.01
C ALA A 11 -11.41 2.85 4.16
N GLY A 12 -11.05 2.94 2.88
CA GLY A 12 -11.32 1.89 1.91
C GLY A 12 -10.94 2.34 0.52
N TYR A 13 -11.03 1.43 -0.43
CA TYR A 13 -10.77 1.72 -1.84
C TYR A 13 -11.81 2.67 -2.41
N ARG A 14 -11.37 3.57 -3.31
CA ARG A 14 -12.19 4.67 -3.84
C ARG A 14 -13.54 4.21 -4.40
N LYS A 15 -13.57 3.09 -5.12
CA LYS A 15 -14.80 2.59 -5.77
C LYS A 15 -15.82 2.14 -4.73
N GLU A 16 -15.39 1.33 -3.78
CA GLU A 16 -16.18 0.78 -2.68
C GLU A 16 -16.67 1.90 -1.77
N MET A 17 -15.84 2.89 -1.50
CA MET A 17 -16.24 4.11 -0.78
C MET A 17 -17.29 4.90 -1.56
N GLY A 18 -17.14 5.02 -2.88
CA GLY A 18 -18.16 5.60 -3.74
C GLY A 18 -19.51 4.88 -3.66
N THR A 19 -19.49 3.54 -3.72
CA THR A 19 -20.69 2.71 -3.54
C THR A 19 -21.29 2.88 -2.15
N LEU A 20 -20.47 2.90 -1.10
CA LEU A 20 -20.91 3.14 0.27
C LEU A 20 -21.62 4.48 0.42
N MET A 21 -21.08 5.54 -0.19
CA MET A 21 -21.69 6.87 -0.14
C MET A 21 -23.01 6.97 -0.91
N GLN A 22 -23.18 6.15 -1.94
CA GLN A 22 -24.43 6.04 -2.70
C GLN A 22 -25.49 5.18 -2.00
N SER A 23 -25.12 4.37 -0.99
CA SER A 23 -26.06 3.50 -0.29
C SER A 23 -27.17 4.25 0.45
N ASN A 24 -26.92 5.49 0.86
CA ASN A 24 -27.90 6.37 1.49
C ASN A 24 -27.57 7.84 1.20
N SER A 25 -28.54 8.61 0.70
CA SER A 25 -28.38 10.02 0.33
C SER A 25 -27.88 10.92 1.47
N GLY A 26 -28.10 10.52 2.74
CA GLY A 26 -27.62 11.23 3.91
C GLY A 26 -26.15 10.98 4.27
N LEU A 27 -25.49 9.96 3.70
CA LEU A 27 -24.09 9.68 3.99
C LEU A 27 -23.17 10.67 3.28
N ALA A 28 -23.35 10.88 1.98
CA ALA A 28 -22.49 11.79 1.21
C ALA A 28 -22.45 13.21 1.80
N SER A 29 -23.56 13.72 2.36
CA SER A 29 -23.60 15.04 2.99
C SER A 29 -22.94 15.11 4.37
N ARG A 30 -22.81 13.98 5.08
CA ARG A 30 -22.16 13.88 6.40
C ARG A 30 -20.65 13.66 6.30
N PHE A 31 -20.15 13.27 5.13
CA PHE A 31 -18.72 13.03 4.87
C PHE A 31 -18.24 13.89 3.68
N PRO A 32 -18.18 15.23 3.84
CA PRO A 32 -17.78 16.14 2.77
C PRO A 32 -16.26 16.11 2.48
N THR A 33 -15.45 15.64 3.43
CA THR A 33 -13.99 15.59 3.31
C THR A 33 -13.55 14.27 2.73
N TRP A 34 -12.84 14.34 1.60
CA TRP A 34 -12.24 13.18 0.95
C TRP A 34 -10.72 13.35 0.93
N LEU A 35 -10.03 12.34 1.44
CA LEU A 35 -8.58 12.22 1.34
C LEU A 35 -8.30 11.02 0.44
N ASP A 36 -7.66 11.26 -0.69
CA ASP A 36 -7.17 10.22 -1.57
C ASP A 36 -5.70 9.95 -1.29
N PHE A 37 -5.33 8.68 -1.25
CA PHE A 37 -3.96 8.26 -1.02
C PHE A 37 -3.45 7.59 -2.27
N GLU A 38 -2.48 8.23 -2.91
CA GLU A 38 -1.81 7.70 -4.09
C GLU A 38 -0.90 6.53 -3.71
N ASP A 39 -0.68 5.63 -4.68
CA ASP A 39 0.29 4.55 -4.54
C ASP A 39 1.71 5.12 -4.43
N TYR A 40 2.57 4.44 -3.66
CA TYR A 40 3.96 4.84 -3.55
C TYR A 40 4.72 4.57 -4.86
N THR A 41 5.64 5.46 -5.21
CA THR A 41 6.62 5.23 -6.25
C THR A 41 7.60 4.12 -5.86
N SER A 42 8.27 3.49 -6.84
CA SER A 42 9.31 2.49 -6.56
C SER A 42 10.41 3.01 -5.61
N VAL A 43 10.72 4.31 -5.69
CA VAL A 43 11.71 4.96 -4.82
C VAL A 43 11.19 5.09 -3.39
N GLU A 44 9.93 5.47 -3.20
CA GLU A 44 9.30 5.51 -1.87
C GLU A 44 9.14 4.11 -1.27
N LEU A 45 8.78 3.11 -2.08
CA LEU A 45 8.78 1.70 -1.65
C LEU A 45 10.17 1.26 -1.19
N MET A 46 11.23 1.68 -1.89
CA MET A 46 12.61 1.44 -1.47
C MET A 46 12.95 2.14 -0.15
N GLN A 47 12.49 3.36 0.06
CA GLN A 47 12.70 4.07 1.34
C GLN A 47 11.98 3.35 2.50
N ILE A 48 10.74 2.88 2.28
CA ILE A 48 10.00 2.08 3.26
C ILE A 48 10.77 0.79 3.57
N ALA A 49 11.26 0.10 2.54
CA ALA A 49 12.05 -1.12 2.71
C ALA A 49 13.33 -0.88 3.52
N GLN A 50 14.05 0.20 3.23
CA GLN A 50 15.26 0.59 3.97
C GLN A 50 14.96 0.90 5.44
N ASN A 51 13.87 1.61 5.73
CA ASN A 51 13.46 1.89 7.11
C ASN A 51 13.16 0.58 7.87
N MET A 52 12.38 -0.33 7.27
CA MET A 52 12.04 -1.61 7.90
C MET A 52 13.28 -2.50 8.13
N LEU A 53 14.21 -2.52 7.18
CA LEU A 53 15.47 -3.24 7.32
C LEU A 53 16.38 -2.60 8.37
N GLY A 54 16.39 -1.26 8.45
CA GLY A 54 17.09 -0.50 9.48
C GLY A 54 16.61 -0.86 10.89
N ASP A 55 15.28 -0.91 11.09
CA ASP A 55 14.67 -1.35 12.35
C ASP A 55 15.04 -2.79 12.71
N ALA A 56 15.21 -3.65 11.70
CA ALA A 56 15.68 -5.03 11.86
C ALA A 56 17.21 -5.17 11.95
N GLN A 57 17.97 -4.06 11.96
CA GLN A 57 19.43 -4.03 11.95
C GLN A 57 20.07 -4.78 10.78
N MET A 58 19.37 -4.86 9.65
CA MET A 58 19.82 -5.50 8.42
C MET A 58 20.25 -4.44 7.40
N LYS A 59 21.25 -4.79 6.58
CA LYS A 59 21.71 -3.97 5.46
C LYS A 59 21.68 -4.77 4.17
N LEU A 60 21.23 -4.13 3.10
CA LEU A 60 21.34 -4.69 1.75
C LEU A 60 22.76 -4.48 1.22
N THR A 61 23.24 -5.44 0.43
CA THR A 61 24.40 -5.21 -0.43
C THR A 61 23.98 -4.31 -1.61
N PRO A 62 24.95 -3.67 -2.30
CA PRO A 62 24.63 -2.87 -3.49
C PRO A 62 23.83 -3.65 -4.54
N GLU A 63 24.19 -4.92 -4.77
CA GLU A 63 23.51 -5.80 -5.74
C GLU A 63 22.07 -6.12 -5.29
N ALA A 64 21.88 -6.35 -4.00
CA ALA A 64 20.54 -6.60 -3.45
C ALA A 64 19.64 -5.36 -3.52
N MET A 65 20.22 -4.16 -3.39
CA MET A 65 19.49 -2.90 -3.55
C MET A 65 19.01 -2.70 -4.99
N GLU A 66 19.86 -2.98 -5.98
CA GLU A 66 19.48 -2.90 -7.40
C GLU A 66 18.36 -3.90 -7.74
N LEU A 67 18.49 -5.15 -7.28
CA LEU A 67 17.46 -6.18 -7.50
C LEU A 67 16.13 -5.83 -6.83
N MET A 68 16.18 -5.25 -5.62
CA MET A 68 14.98 -4.84 -4.90
C MET A 68 14.27 -3.67 -5.60
N LEU A 69 15.03 -2.68 -6.09
CA LEU A 69 14.46 -1.57 -6.84
C LEU A 69 13.78 -2.06 -8.13
N LEU A 70 14.44 -2.94 -8.89
CA LEU A 70 13.87 -3.56 -10.08
C LEU A 70 12.58 -4.34 -9.76
N ALA A 71 12.54 -5.03 -8.63
CA ALA A 71 11.32 -5.72 -8.18
C ALA A 71 10.16 -4.74 -7.91
N PHE A 72 10.43 -3.58 -7.29
CA PHE A 72 9.42 -2.55 -7.06
C PHE A 72 8.96 -1.86 -8.36
N GLU A 73 9.86 -1.65 -9.32
CA GLU A 73 9.51 -1.16 -10.66
C GLU A 73 8.59 -2.12 -11.40
N ASN A 74 8.91 -3.42 -11.38
CA ASN A 74 8.08 -4.45 -11.99
C ASN A 74 6.69 -4.54 -11.32
N MET A 75 6.64 -4.44 -9.99
CA MET A 75 5.39 -4.40 -9.23
C MET A 75 4.54 -3.19 -9.60
N SER A 76 5.16 -2.02 -9.72
CA SER A 76 4.50 -0.76 -10.09
C SER A 76 3.98 -0.81 -11.53
N ALA A 77 4.72 -1.43 -12.45
CA ALA A 77 4.29 -1.64 -13.82
C ALA A 77 3.06 -2.57 -13.89
N ALA A 78 3.10 -3.70 -13.17
CA ALA A 78 1.97 -4.62 -13.07
C ALA A 78 0.72 -3.95 -12.46
N ALA A 79 0.90 -3.08 -11.46
CA ALA A 79 -0.17 -2.25 -10.89
C ALA A 79 -0.89 -1.42 -11.95
N ARG A 80 -0.08 -0.71 -12.75
CA ARG A 80 -0.57 0.20 -13.79
C ARG A 80 -1.29 -0.55 -14.89
N GLU A 81 -0.78 -1.71 -15.27
CA GLU A 81 -1.42 -2.57 -16.28
C GLU A 81 -2.76 -3.13 -15.79
N ALA A 82 -2.85 -3.59 -14.54
CA ALA A 82 -4.10 -4.03 -13.92
C ALA A 82 -5.18 -2.93 -13.90
N LEU A 83 -4.78 -1.69 -13.59
CA LEU A 83 -5.67 -0.53 -13.64
C LEU A 83 -6.18 -0.23 -15.05
N LEU A 84 -5.33 -0.38 -16.08
CA LEU A 84 -5.69 -0.12 -17.48
C LEU A 84 -6.61 -1.21 -18.06
N THR A 85 -6.42 -2.46 -17.64
CA THR A 85 -7.19 -3.62 -18.13
C THR A 85 -8.49 -3.84 -17.36
N GLY A 86 -8.74 -3.06 -16.31
CA GLY A 86 -9.98 -3.12 -15.52
C GLY A 86 -10.05 -4.34 -14.60
N SER A 87 -8.91 -4.92 -14.19
CA SER A 87 -8.92 -5.90 -13.10
C SER A 87 -9.15 -5.12 -11.79
N GLU A 88 -10.42 -5.10 -11.37
CA GLU A 88 -10.87 -4.29 -10.25
C GLU A 88 -10.85 -5.02 -8.90
N ASP A 89 -10.38 -6.27 -8.85
CA ASP A 89 -10.31 -7.00 -7.59
C ASP A 89 -9.29 -6.33 -6.67
N PRO A 90 -9.70 -5.85 -5.48
CA PRO A 90 -8.79 -5.29 -4.49
C PRO A 90 -7.69 -6.27 -4.05
N ALA A 91 -7.92 -7.58 -4.20
CA ALA A 91 -6.92 -8.62 -3.96
C ALA A 91 -5.82 -8.65 -5.04
N ASP A 92 -6.11 -8.18 -6.25
CA ASP A 92 -5.18 -8.15 -7.39
C ASP A 92 -4.34 -6.86 -7.45
N ARG A 93 -4.63 -5.87 -6.60
CA ARG A 93 -3.82 -4.65 -6.54
C ARG A 93 -2.51 -4.92 -5.80
N PRO A 94 -1.36 -4.54 -6.37
CA PRO A 94 -0.09 -4.66 -5.66
C PRO A 94 -0.12 -3.85 -4.38
N SER A 95 0.17 -4.53 -3.28
CA SER A 95 -0.19 -4.07 -1.95
C SER A 95 0.82 -3.07 -1.37
N ASN A 96 1.27 -2.04 -2.11
CA ASN A 96 2.15 -0.95 -1.65
C ASN A 96 3.11 -1.35 -0.48
N GLY A 97 2.98 -0.69 0.67
CA GLY A 97 3.77 -0.97 1.87
C GLY A 97 3.53 -2.35 2.49
N ARG A 98 2.37 -2.98 2.31
CA ARG A 98 2.13 -4.37 2.74
C ARG A 98 2.96 -5.35 1.91
N ALA A 99 3.08 -5.12 0.60
CA ALA A 99 3.91 -5.93 -0.28
C ALA A 99 5.39 -5.80 0.12
N VAL A 100 5.85 -4.59 0.42
CA VAL A 100 7.19 -4.36 0.97
C VAL A 100 7.39 -5.14 2.28
N ARG A 101 6.47 -5.02 3.23
CA ARG A 101 6.53 -5.77 4.50
C ARG A 101 6.63 -7.28 4.26
N ASN A 102 5.75 -7.83 3.44
CA ASN A 102 5.73 -9.26 3.13
C ASN A 102 7.07 -9.72 2.51
N LEU A 103 7.64 -8.92 1.61
CA LEU A 103 8.95 -9.20 1.01
C LEU A 103 10.06 -9.18 2.06
N ILE A 104 10.11 -8.16 2.93
CA ILE A 104 11.11 -8.07 4.00
C ILE A 104 10.99 -9.26 4.96
N GLU A 105 9.78 -9.64 5.36
CA GLU A 105 9.56 -10.83 6.20
C GLU A 105 10.04 -12.12 5.52
N GLN A 106 9.83 -12.25 4.21
CA GLN A 106 10.35 -13.40 3.45
C GLN A 106 11.88 -13.40 3.42
N ILE A 107 12.51 -12.24 3.19
CA ILE A 107 13.97 -12.10 3.21
C ILE A 107 14.54 -12.46 4.58
N GLN A 108 13.91 -11.98 5.67
CA GLN A 108 14.30 -12.31 7.03
C GLN A 108 14.21 -13.82 7.30
N ARG A 109 13.09 -14.45 6.91
CA ARG A 109 12.90 -15.91 7.04
C ARG A 109 13.98 -16.69 6.27
N ALA A 110 14.24 -16.30 5.02
CA ALA A 110 15.25 -16.95 4.20
C ALA A 110 16.68 -16.78 4.75
N GLN A 111 16.98 -15.60 5.30
CA GLN A 111 18.27 -15.31 5.93
C GLN A 111 18.46 -16.11 7.23
N ALA A 112 17.41 -16.25 8.05
CA ALA A 112 17.47 -16.99 9.30
C ALA A 112 17.72 -18.50 9.10
N VAL A 113 17.20 -19.10 8.03
CA VAL A 113 17.44 -20.52 7.68
C VAL A 113 18.82 -20.75 7.05
N ARG A 114 19.50 -19.68 6.61
CA ARG A 114 20.83 -19.75 6.00
C ARG A 114 21.96 -19.81 7.04
N LEU A 115 21.70 -19.37 8.27
CA LEU A 115 22.64 -19.41 9.41
C LEU A 115 22.51 -20.73 10.17
#